data_AF-A0AAV6ZXP4-F1
#
_entry.id   AF-A0AAV6ZXP4-F1
#
_cell.length_a   1.000
_cell.length_b   1.000
_cell.length_c   1.000
_cell.angle_alpha   90.00
_cell.angle_beta   90.00
_cell.angle_gamma   90.00
#
_symmetry.space_group_name_H-M   'P 1'
#
loop_
_entity.id
_entity.type
_entity.pdbx_description
1 polymer ?
#
loop_
_entity_poly.entity_id
_entity_poly.type
_entity_poly.pdbx_seq_one_letter_code
_entity_poly.pdbx_strand_id
1 'polypeptide(L)'
;DLSNCALNGFPLGLYLSIGAAAENIYSISLANNGMKSLTGKFFTFFTELQELNLEGNLLAKLPHEVSQSSKLRIINLSKNKFDTFPVELTEIQCIENINLEDNQIKGRWIFFSSGL
;
A
#
# COMPACT_ATOMS: atom_id res chain seq x y z
N ASP A 1 -4.45 11.25 8.42
CA ASP A 1 -4.02 10.13 9.26
C ASP A 1 -5.27 9.36 9.71
N LEU A 2 -5.32 8.06 9.46
CA LEU A 2 -6.40 7.13 9.84
C LEU A 2 -5.83 5.93 10.63
N SER A 3 -4.68 6.12 11.27
CA SER A 3 -4.03 5.07 12.06
C SER A 3 -4.83 4.77 13.33
N ASN A 4 -4.79 3.51 13.81
CA ASN A 4 -5.42 3.09 15.07
C ASN A 4 -6.94 3.37 15.16
N CYS A 5 -7.65 3.34 14.03
CA CYS A 5 -9.07 3.66 13.94
C CYS A 5 -9.97 2.41 13.99
N ALA A 6 -9.40 1.24 14.32
CA ALA A 6 -10.10 -0.06 14.31
C ALA A 6 -10.76 -0.37 12.95
N LEU A 7 -10.15 0.08 11.84
CA LEU A 7 -10.68 -0.11 10.51
C LEU A 7 -10.52 -1.55 10.04
N ASN A 8 -11.60 -2.17 9.56
CA ASN A 8 -11.53 -3.48 8.88
C ASN A 8 -11.37 -3.35 7.35
N GLY A 9 -11.46 -2.11 6.84
CA GLY A 9 -11.35 -1.74 5.44
C GLY A 9 -11.38 -0.22 5.30
N PHE A 10 -11.05 0.29 4.11
CA PHE A 10 -11.08 1.74 3.88
C PHE A 10 -12.54 2.26 3.95
N PRO A 11 -12.85 3.31 4.72
CA PRO A 11 -14.22 3.78 4.91
C PRO A 11 -14.83 4.29 3.60
N LEU A 12 -15.89 3.64 3.11
CA LEU A 12 -16.51 4.00 1.82
C LEU A 12 -17.06 5.43 1.79
N GLY A 13 -17.53 5.94 2.93
CA GLY A 13 -18.02 7.32 3.06
C GLY A 13 -16.95 8.37 2.78
N LEU A 14 -15.66 8.07 3.01
CA LEU A 14 -14.58 9.02 2.74
C LEU A 14 -14.41 9.30 1.25
N TYR A 15 -14.73 8.36 0.37
CA TYR A 15 -14.75 8.62 -1.08
C TYR A 15 -15.73 9.75 -1.43
N LEU A 16 -16.85 9.85 -0.72
CA LEU A 16 -17.87 10.88 -0.94
C LEU A 16 -17.48 12.20 -0.27
N SER A 17 -16.91 12.13 0.93
CA SER A 17 -16.58 13.32 1.72
C SER A 17 -15.32 14.05 1.26
N ILE A 18 -14.32 13.33 0.74
CA ILE A 18 -13.05 13.92 0.30
C ILE A 18 -13.17 14.51 -1.11
N GLY A 19 -13.94 13.86 -2.01
CA GLY A 19 -14.19 14.38 -3.36
C GLY A 19 -12.91 14.80 -4.09
N ALA A 20 -12.93 16.00 -4.69
CA ALA A 20 -11.79 16.57 -5.42
C ALA A 20 -10.55 16.85 -4.54
N ALA A 21 -10.69 16.92 -3.21
CA ALA A 21 -9.53 17.11 -2.34
C ALA A 21 -8.56 15.91 -2.37
N ALA A 22 -8.98 14.75 -2.91
CA ALA A 22 -8.12 13.59 -3.13
C ALA A 22 -6.91 13.91 -4.02
N GLU A 23 -7.04 14.85 -4.96
CA GLU A 23 -5.95 15.33 -5.83
C GLU A 23 -4.87 16.13 -5.07
N ASN A 24 -5.07 16.39 -3.78
CA ASN A 24 -4.10 17.09 -2.94
C ASN A 24 -3.65 16.23 -1.75
N ILE A 25 -3.90 14.92 -1.80
CA ILE A 25 -3.50 13.97 -0.76
C ILE A 25 -2.27 13.20 -1.24
N TYR A 26 -1.12 13.56 -0.67
CA TYR A 26 0.17 12.96 -0.99
C TYR A 26 0.61 11.88 -0.01
N SER A 27 0.04 11.87 1.21
CA SER A 27 0.41 10.92 2.26
C SER A 27 -0.83 10.42 2.99
N ILE A 28 -0.95 9.10 3.10
CA ILE A 28 -2.02 8.42 3.84
C ILE A 28 -1.39 7.40 4.78
N SER A 29 -1.72 7.51 6.07
CA SER A 29 -1.48 6.44 7.04
C SER A 29 -2.78 5.73 7.39
N LEU A 30 -2.76 4.41 7.23
CA LEU A 30 -3.77 3.44 7.63
C LEU A 30 -3.17 2.42 8.63
N ALA A 31 -2.07 2.80 9.29
CA ALA A 31 -1.33 1.91 10.17
C ALA A 31 -2.14 1.42 11.37
N ASN A 32 -1.80 0.24 11.89
CA ASN A 32 -2.37 -0.34 13.11
C ASN A 32 -3.91 -0.43 13.06
N ASN A 33 -4.41 -1.05 12.00
CA ASN A 33 -5.83 -1.34 11.80
C ASN A 33 -6.04 -2.85 11.61
N GLY A 34 -7.28 -3.28 11.37
CA GLY A 34 -7.65 -4.67 11.12
C GLY A 34 -7.83 -5.00 9.64
N MET A 35 -7.21 -4.25 8.73
CA MET A 35 -7.51 -4.34 7.30
C MET A 35 -6.97 -5.64 6.71
N LYS A 36 -7.87 -6.43 6.12
CA LYS A 36 -7.51 -7.67 5.40
C LYS A 36 -7.25 -7.45 3.92
N SER A 37 -7.78 -6.36 3.37
CA SER A 37 -7.57 -5.96 1.99
C SER A 37 -7.73 -4.45 1.83
N LEU A 38 -7.12 -3.93 0.77
CA LEU A 38 -7.49 -2.67 0.13
C LEU A 38 -8.10 -3.01 -1.23
N THR A 39 -9.15 -2.28 -1.61
CA THR A 39 -9.75 -2.43 -2.94
C THR A 39 -8.96 -1.62 -3.96
N GLY A 40 -8.97 -2.04 -5.24
CA GLY A 40 -8.33 -1.29 -6.32
C GLY A 40 -8.82 0.16 -6.42
N LYS A 41 -10.07 0.42 -6.04
CA LYS A 41 -10.65 1.77 -5.92
C LYS A 41 -9.81 2.72 -5.07
N PHE A 42 -9.15 2.24 -4.02
CA PHE A 42 -8.28 3.09 -3.20
C PHE A 42 -7.16 3.71 -4.04
N PHE A 43 -6.47 2.89 -4.83
CA PHE A 43 -5.32 3.28 -5.64
C PHE A 43 -5.72 4.13 -6.85
N THR A 44 -6.89 3.88 -7.44
CA THR A 44 -7.40 4.70 -8.54
C THR A 44 -8.01 6.03 -8.08
N PHE A 45 -8.36 6.15 -6.80
CA PHE A 45 -8.93 7.38 -6.23
C PHE A 45 -7.85 8.34 -5.73
N PHE A 46 -6.78 7.84 -5.11
CA PHE A 46 -5.67 8.65 -4.62
C PHE A 46 -4.50 8.67 -5.62
N THR A 47 -4.75 9.25 -6.80
CA THR A 47 -3.77 9.26 -7.92
C THR A 47 -2.50 10.05 -7.62
N GLU A 48 -2.55 10.96 -6.65
CA GLU A 48 -1.45 11.83 -6.24
C GLU A 48 -0.65 11.28 -5.05
N LEU A 49 -1.00 10.08 -4.57
CA LEU A 49 -0.39 9.49 -3.38
C LEU A 49 1.10 9.18 -3.61
N GLN A 50 1.93 9.69 -2.72
CA GLN A 50 3.39 9.50 -2.70
C GLN A 50 3.84 8.58 -1.57
N GLU A 51 3.12 8.62 -0.44
CA GLU A 51 3.45 7.85 0.75
C GLU A 51 2.22 7.10 1.27
N LEU A 52 2.37 5.80 1.47
CA LEU A 52 1.33 4.93 2.00
C LEU A 52 1.85 4.09 3.16
N ASN A 53 1.33 4.34 4.36
CA ASN A 53 1.63 3.52 5.53
C ASN A 53 0.48 2.54 5.82
N LEU A 54 0.75 1.25 5.70
CA LEU A 54 -0.15 0.13 5.98
C LEU A 54 0.40 -0.80 7.06
N GLU A 55 1.39 -0.35 7.83
CA GLU A 55 1.99 -1.11 8.93
C GLU A 55 0.93 -1.69 9.86
N GLY A 56 1.16 -2.90 10.38
CA GLY A 56 0.34 -3.43 11.48
C GLY A 56 -1.11 -3.71 11.07
N ASN A 57 -1.30 -4.28 9.89
CA ASN A 57 -2.60 -4.72 9.37
C ASN A 57 -2.59 -6.25 9.15
N LEU A 58 -3.61 -6.77 8.48
CA LEU A 58 -3.78 -8.18 8.17
C LEU A 58 -3.72 -8.45 6.65
N LEU A 59 -3.01 -7.60 5.90
CA LEU A 59 -2.91 -7.71 4.45
C LEU A 59 -2.02 -8.91 4.07
N ALA A 60 -2.49 -9.72 3.14
CA ALA A 60 -1.72 -10.82 2.57
C ALA A 60 -1.35 -10.60 1.09
N LYS A 61 -2.00 -9.63 0.44
CA LYS A 61 -1.79 -9.26 -0.97
C LYS A 61 -2.17 -7.80 -1.19
N LEU A 62 -1.70 -7.23 -2.29
CA LEU A 62 -2.19 -5.97 -2.84
C LEU A 62 -3.10 -6.27 -4.04
N PRO A 63 -4.07 -5.40 -4.37
CA PRO A 63 -4.79 -5.46 -5.63
C PRO A 63 -3.86 -5.02 -6.77
N HIS A 64 -4.09 -5.53 -7.99
CA HIS A 64 -3.29 -5.18 -9.17
C HIS A 64 -3.23 -3.67 -9.43
N GLU A 65 -4.31 -2.93 -9.13
CA GLU A 65 -4.39 -1.49 -9.35
C GLU A 65 -3.36 -0.68 -8.55
N VAL A 66 -2.67 -1.26 -7.56
CA VAL A 66 -1.52 -0.59 -6.92
C VAL A 66 -0.42 -0.25 -7.92
N SER A 67 -0.27 -1.02 -9.01
CA SER A 67 0.71 -0.71 -10.06
C SER A 67 0.40 0.58 -10.82
N GLN A 68 -0.84 1.09 -10.71
CA GLN A 68 -1.26 2.35 -11.32
C GLN A 68 -0.88 3.58 -10.47
N SER A 69 -0.38 3.39 -9.24
CA SER A 69 0.06 4.48 -8.37
C SER A 69 1.40 5.05 -8.82
N SER A 70 1.40 5.73 -9.97
CA SER A 70 2.60 6.25 -10.65
C SER A 70 3.41 7.27 -9.84
N LYS A 71 2.83 7.85 -8.79
CA LYS A 71 3.49 8.81 -7.90
C LYS A 71 3.94 8.21 -6.57
N LEU A 72 3.62 6.94 -6.30
CA LEU A 72 3.94 6.29 -5.03
C LEU A 72 5.45 6.04 -4.94
N ARG A 73 6.08 6.63 -3.93
CA ARG A 73 7.52 6.54 -3.66
C ARG A 73 7.82 5.68 -2.45
N ILE A 74 6.98 5.74 -1.43
CA ILE A 74 7.19 5.04 -0.16
C ILE A 74 5.95 4.22 0.18
N ILE A 75 6.15 2.93 0.44
CA ILE A 75 5.12 2.06 0.98
C ILE A 75 5.65 1.27 2.18
N ASN A 76 4.95 1.37 3.32
CA ASN A 76 5.23 0.56 4.49
C ASN A 76 4.16 -0.52 4.63
N LEU A 77 4.55 -1.77 4.41
CA LEU A 77 3.73 -2.98 4.54
C LEU A 77 4.21 -3.85 5.72
N SER A 78 5.05 -3.31 6.61
CA SER A 78 5.58 -4.09 7.72
C SER A 78 4.47 -4.61 8.65
N LYS A 79 4.75 -5.68 9.39
CA LYS A 79 3.81 -6.28 10.35
C LYS A 79 2.45 -6.65 9.73
N ASN A 80 2.49 -7.25 8.54
CA ASN A 80 1.30 -7.76 7.83
C ASN A 80 1.36 -9.30 7.71
N LYS A 81 0.72 -9.87 6.69
CA LYS A 81 0.60 -11.32 6.45
C LYS A 81 1.06 -11.72 5.06
N PHE A 82 1.89 -10.93 4.39
CA PHE A 82 2.47 -11.29 3.10
C PHE A 82 3.37 -12.52 3.26
N ASP A 83 3.16 -13.55 2.45
CA ASP A 83 3.99 -14.76 2.41
C ASP A 83 4.94 -14.78 1.20
N THR A 84 4.76 -13.83 0.30
CA THR A 84 5.48 -13.63 -0.96
C THR A 84 5.68 -12.13 -1.18
N PHE A 85 6.65 -11.77 -2.02
CA PHE A 85 6.82 -10.37 -2.40
C PHE A 85 5.63 -9.92 -3.29
N PRO A 86 4.98 -8.78 -3.00
CA PRO A 86 3.93 -8.23 -3.85
C PRO A 86 4.50 -7.75 -5.19
N VAL A 87 4.42 -8.60 -6.21
CA VAL A 87 5.04 -8.37 -7.53
C VAL A 87 4.51 -7.11 -8.22
N GLU A 88 3.29 -6.68 -7.90
CA GLU A 88 2.68 -5.45 -8.40
C GLU A 88 3.52 -4.21 -8.07
N LEU A 89 4.29 -4.22 -6.97
CA LEU A 89 5.18 -3.11 -6.62
C LEU A 89 6.37 -2.99 -7.58
N THR A 90 6.72 -4.05 -8.33
CA THR A 90 7.79 -4.00 -9.36
C THR A 90 7.40 -3.18 -10.59
N GLU A 91 6.10 -2.94 -10.79
CA GLU A 91 5.59 -2.17 -11.92
C GLU A 91 5.53 -0.66 -11.63
N ILE A 92 5.70 -0.25 -10.37
CA ILE A 92 5.64 1.15 -9.94
C ILE A 92 6.99 1.82 -10.22
N GLN A 93 7.03 2.66 -11.25
CA GLN A 93 8.28 3.29 -11.71
C GLN A 93 8.95 4.23 -10.70
N CYS A 94 8.17 4.84 -9.81
CA CYS A 94 8.68 5.83 -8.85
C CYS A 94 8.89 5.27 -7.44
N ILE A 95 8.75 3.97 -7.22
CA ILE A 95 8.93 3.38 -5.89
C ILE A 95 10.41 3.46 -5.49
N GLU A 96 10.66 3.99 -4.30
CA GLU A 96 12.01 4.19 -3.77
C GLU A 96 12.23 3.37 -2.49
N ASN A 97 11.19 3.21 -1.68
CA ASN A 97 11.28 2.50 -0.43
C ASN A 97 10.06 1.59 -0.19
N ILE A 98 10.35 0.31 0.06
CA ILE A 98 9.37 -0.72 0.39
C ILE A 98 9.80 -1.35 1.71
N ASN A 99 9.01 -1.15 2.76
CA ASN A 99 9.21 -1.88 4.01
C ASN A 99 8.27 -3.11 4.07
N LEU A 100 8.84 -4.31 4.15
CA LEU A 100 8.13 -5.58 4.28
C LEU A 100 8.55 -6.36 5.54
N GLU A 101 9.22 -5.71 6.49
CA GLU A 101 9.64 -6.32 7.76
C GLU A 101 8.45 -6.94 8.51
N ASP A 102 8.70 -7.93 9.35
CA ASP A 102 7.67 -8.60 10.15
C ASP A 102 6.47 -9.16 9.33
N ASN A 103 6.75 -9.60 8.11
CA ASN A 103 5.84 -10.43 7.31
C ASN A 103 6.27 -11.91 7.34
N GLN A 104 5.57 -12.76 6.59
CA GLN A 104 5.83 -14.20 6.49
C GLN A 104 6.52 -14.55 5.16
N ILE A 105 7.22 -13.60 4.54
CA ILE A 105 7.82 -13.77 3.21
C ILE A 105 8.83 -14.90 3.25
N LYS A 106 8.54 -15.97 2.50
CA LYS A 106 9.42 -17.12 2.32
C LYS A 106 9.88 -17.15 0.88
N GLY A 107 11.17 -17.39 0.65
CA GLY A 107 11.69 -17.66 -0.68
C GLY A 107 12.88 -16.79 -1.07
N ARG A 108 13.55 -17.24 -2.14
CA ARG A 108 14.69 -16.56 -2.75
C ARG A 108 14.15 -15.49 -3.70
N TRP A 109 14.46 -14.23 -3.41
CA TRP A 109 14.16 -13.08 -4.26
C TRP A 109 14.64 -13.36 -5.69
N ILE A 110 13.73 -13.48 -6.65
CA ILE A 110 14.08 -13.74 -8.05
C ILE A 110 14.49 -12.45 -8.79
N PHE A 111 14.64 -11.33 -8.08
CA PHE A 111 14.88 -10.01 -8.67
C PHE A 111 16.05 -9.27 -8.02
N PHE A 112 17.23 -9.88 -7.99
CA PHE A 112 18.51 -9.16 -7.94
C PHE A 112 19.60 -10.00 -8.64
N SER A 113 19.43 -10.26 -9.93
CA SER A 113 20.55 -10.71 -10.78
C SER A 113 20.62 -9.87 -12.06
N SER A 114 20.89 -8.59 -11.85
CA SER A 114 21.57 -7.68 -12.77
C SER A 114 22.02 -6.52 -11.89
N GLY A 115 23.13 -6.65 -11.17
CA GLY A 115 24.45 -6.58 -11.80
C GLY A 115 24.84 -5.12 -11.86
N LEU A 116 25.32 -4.59 -10.73
CA LEU A 116 26.38 -3.58 -10.74
C LEU A 116 27.69 -4.32 -11.01
#